data_AF-A0A9X2EQS3-F1
#
_entry.id   AF-A0A9X2EQS3-F1
#
_cell.length_a   1.000
_cell.length_b   1.000
_cell.length_c   1.000
_cell.angle_alpha   90.00
_cell.angle_beta   90.00
_cell.angle_gamma   90.00
#
_symmetry.space_group_name_H-M   'P 1'
#
loop_
_entity.id
_entity.type
_entity.pdbx_description
1 polymer ?
#
loop_
_entity_poly.entity_id
_entity_poly.type
_entity_poly.pdbx_seq_one_letter_code
_entity_poly.pdbx_strand_id
1 'polypeptide(L)'
;MPKIRRRIGHFIKGENGSFDFGISKKDFNDECYDKLNSNLGIIFKVQPILISYESVELSYNELGEVISKCHRLIDESDTPDATNVDNLLSYLVEATQKATNFLSSATSFLCCASASIRREFGEKSDIFLEWDNYRKGLHSQNLSYRFLYEMRNYSQHSYLPIDNVEIKVDNIVLGEKTVSNKLELNKGKLLDSGYNWSENLKRDICTLEGKIDIFPMITEYVNIIRKISFKYLDIYKLDLENCFSYMQSLGRVFQFPSNSTPVIYIGETPEGNPVPGNMEFIPYPQFKWVSKHYFNLKP
;
A
#
# COMPACT_ATOMS: atom_id res chain seq x y z
N MET A 1 -3.25 -41.26 16.19
CA MET A 1 -3.18 -40.95 14.76
C MET A 1 -1.78 -41.30 14.26
N PRO A 2 -1.60 -41.83 13.04
CA PRO A 2 -0.27 -42.12 12.50
C PRO A 2 0.53 -40.82 12.38
N LYS A 3 1.83 -40.87 12.74
CA LYS A 3 2.72 -39.71 12.69
C LYS A 3 2.96 -39.33 11.23
N ILE A 4 2.62 -38.10 10.86
CA ILE A 4 2.84 -37.61 9.49
C ILE A 4 4.33 -37.32 9.31
N ARG A 5 4.98 -38.06 8.42
CA ARG A 5 6.38 -37.81 8.07
C ARG A 5 6.48 -36.53 7.25
N ARG A 6 7.36 -35.61 7.64
CA ARG A 6 7.65 -34.38 6.88
C ARG A 6 9.16 -34.27 6.65
N ARG A 7 9.56 -33.71 5.51
CA ARG A 7 10.97 -33.46 5.16
C ARG A 7 11.09 -32.12 4.44
N ILE A 8 12.01 -31.27 4.90
CA ILE A 8 12.29 -30.01 4.18
C ILE A 8 13.05 -30.30 2.90
N GLY A 9 12.70 -29.57 1.86
CA GLY A 9 13.40 -29.60 0.59
C GLY A 9 13.22 -28.31 -0.18
N HIS A 10 13.50 -28.38 -1.47
CA HIS A 10 13.32 -27.29 -2.42
C HIS A 10 13.08 -27.85 -3.81
N PHE A 11 12.54 -27.02 -4.69
CA PHE A 11 12.52 -27.29 -6.12
C PHE A 11 13.03 -26.09 -6.93
N ILE A 12 13.60 -26.37 -8.09
CA ILE A 12 14.07 -25.39 -9.06
C ILE A 12 13.33 -25.66 -10.37
N LYS A 13 12.77 -24.60 -10.97
CA LYS A 13 12.14 -24.71 -12.28
C LYS A 13 13.23 -24.72 -13.36
N GLY A 14 13.28 -25.78 -14.16
CA GLY A 14 14.16 -25.93 -15.31
C GLY A 14 13.61 -25.21 -16.55
N GLU A 15 14.46 -25.05 -17.57
CA GLU A 15 14.16 -24.27 -18.78
C GLU A 15 12.97 -24.83 -19.59
N ASN A 16 12.80 -26.16 -19.59
CA ASN A 16 11.75 -26.85 -20.35
C ASN A 16 10.47 -27.11 -19.53
N GLY A 17 10.30 -26.40 -18.41
CA GLY A 17 9.20 -26.66 -17.46
C GLY A 17 9.39 -27.94 -16.63
N SER A 18 10.56 -28.58 -16.71
CA SER A 18 10.98 -29.61 -15.76
C SER A 18 11.24 -29.00 -14.37
N PHE A 19 11.34 -29.85 -13.35
CA PHE A 19 11.69 -29.44 -12.01
C PHE A 19 12.81 -30.30 -11.46
N ASP A 20 13.84 -29.65 -10.93
CA ASP A 20 14.87 -30.30 -10.13
C ASP A 20 14.50 -30.19 -8.66
N PHE A 21 14.73 -31.26 -7.89
CA PHE A 21 14.31 -31.35 -6.50
C PHE A 21 15.49 -31.67 -5.58
N GLY A 22 15.51 -31.05 -4.40
CA GLY A 22 16.36 -31.44 -3.30
C GLY A 22 15.51 -31.74 -2.07
N ILE A 23 15.72 -32.88 -1.42
CA ILE A 23 15.01 -33.25 -0.18
C ILE A 23 16.01 -33.62 0.90
N SER A 24 15.81 -33.09 2.10
CA SER A 24 16.62 -33.45 3.26
C SER A 24 16.37 -34.91 3.65
N LYS A 25 17.45 -35.62 4.00
CA LYS A 25 17.37 -36.97 4.57
C LYS A 25 16.84 -36.97 6.01
N LYS A 26 16.91 -35.82 6.70
CA LYS A 26 16.43 -35.68 8.07
C LYS A 26 14.95 -35.37 8.08
N ASP A 27 14.21 -36.08 8.93
CA ASP A 27 12.81 -35.78 9.16
C ASP A 27 12.67 -34.41 9.83
N PHE A 28 11.68 -33.65 9.37
CA PHE A 28 11.22 -32.41 9.95
C PHE A 28 10.09 -32.76 10.92
N ASN A 29 10.43 -32.96 12.19
CA ASN A 29 9.48 -33.42 13.19
C ASN A 29 8.37 -32.38 13.48
N ASP A 30 7.33 -32.81 14.20
CA ASP A 30 6.18 -31.96 14.51
C ASP A 30 6.59 -30.68 15.27
N GLU A 31 7.56 -30.76 16.19
CA GLU A 31 8.07 -29.59 16.91
C GLU A 31 8.69 -28.54 15.98
N CYS A 32 9.51 -28.99 15.01
CA CYS A 32 10.09 -28.10 14.02
C CYS A 32 9.02 -27.50 13.09
N TYR A 33 7.98 -28.27 12.77
CA TYR A 33 6.84 -27.81 11.98
C TYR A 33 6.01 -26.76 12.71
N ASP A 34 5.71 -26.97 13.98
CA ASP A 34 5.00 -26.01 14.82
C ASP A 34 5.81 -24.72 15.00
N LYS A 35 7.13 -24.84 15.22
CA LYS A 35 8.03 -23.68 15.26
C LYS A 35 8.05 -22.90 13.94
N LEU A 36 8.10 -23.59 12.80
CA LEU A 36 8.00 -22.94 11.49
C LEU A 36 6.70 -22.16 11.37
N ASN A 37 5.56 -22.79 11.62
CA ASN A 37 4.25 -22.15 11.49
C ASN A 37 4.09 -20.97 12.45
N SER A 38 4.55 -21.09 13.70
CA SER A 38 4.52 -20.00 14.67
C SER A 38 5.37 -18.81 14.23
N ASN A 39 6.57 -19.05 13.68
CA ASN A 39 7.47 -17.97 13.24
C ASN A 39 7.00 -17.33 11.92
N LEU A 40 6.40 -18.10 11.01
CA LEU A 40 5.98 -17.60 9.70
C LEU A 40 4.55 -17.06 9.68
N GLY A 41 3.74 -17.37 10.69
CA GLY A 41 2.37 -16.87 10.83
C GLY A 41 2.29 -15.34 10.77
N ILE A 42 3.32 -14.64 11.24
CA ILE A 42 3.35 -13.18 11.21
C ILE A 42 3.30 -12.60 9.79
N ILE A 43 3.89 -13.29 8.80
CA ILE A 43 3.89 -12.86 7.40
C ILE A 43 2.44 -12.72 6.91
N PHE A 44 1.62 -13.74 7.14
CA PHE A 44 0.23 -13.77 6.73
C PHE A 44 -0.65 -12.79 7.50
N LYS A 45 -0.21 -12.41 8.71
CA LYS A 45 -0.90 -11.42 9.55
C LYS A 45 -0.66 -9.99 9.05
N VAL A 46 0.58 -9.66 8.65
CA VAL A 46 0.92 -8.29 8.19
C VAL A 46 0.68 -8.09 6.69
N GLN A 47 0.80 -9.14 5.87
CA GLN A 47 0.72 -9.04 4.41
C GLN A 47 -0.57 -8.38 3.90
N PRO A 48 -1.79 -8.72 4.38
CA PRO A 48 -3.01 -8.09 3.88
C PRO A 48 -3.04 -6.58 4.12
N ILE A 49 -2.47 -6.11 5.24
CA ILE A 49 -2.42 -4.68 5.57
C ILE A 49 -1.37 -3.97 4.73
N LEU A 50 -0.22 -4.60 4.49
CA LEU A 50 0.79 -4.08 3.56
C LEU A 50 0.23 -3.99 2.13
N ILE A 51 -0.51 -4.99 1.64
CA ILE A 51 -1.17 -4.93 0.32
C ILE A 51 -2.14 -3.74 0.25
N SER A 52 -2.91 -3.52 1.31
CA SER A 52 -3.81 -2.38 1.38
C SER A 52 -3.07 -1.04 1.39
N TYR A 53 -1.89 -0.96 2.04
CA TYR A 53 -1.03 0.22 2.01
C TYR A 53 -0.41 0.45 0.62
N GLU A 54 0.12 -0.59 -0.02
CA GLU A 54 0.67 -0.51 -1.38
C GLU A 54 -0.37 -0.02 -2.39
N SER A 55 -1.65 -0.36 -2.17
CA SER A 55 -2.74 0.16 -3.00
C SER A 55 -2.88 1.68 -2.88
N VAL A 56 -2.51 2.28 -1.74
CA VAL A 56 -2.47 3.74 -1.54
C VAL A 56 -1.34 4.36 -2.34
N GLU A 57 -0.12 3.81 -2.21
CA GLU A 57 1.06 4.29 -2.94
C GLU A 57 0.86 4.16 -4.45
N LEU A 58 0.30 3.05 -4.92
CA LEU A 58 -0.06 2.86 -6.33
C LEU A 58 -1.06 3.91 -6.80
N SER A 59 -2.15 4.12 -6.07
CA SER A 59 -3.17 5.13 -6.43
C SER A 59 -2.59 6.55 -6.46
N TYR A 60 -1.67 6.86 -5.55
CA TYR A 60 -0.96 8.13 -5.52
C TYR A 60 -0.04 8.32 -6.73
N ASN A 61 0.75 7.29 -7.07
CA ASN A 61 1.63 7.32 -8.23
C ASN A 61 0.83 7.47 -9.53
N GLU A 62 -0.27 6.74 -9.67
CA GLU A 62 -1.17 6.88 -10.83
C GLU A 62 -1.74 8.29 -10.96
N LEU A 63 -2.09 8.95 -9.84
CA LEU A 63 -2.53 10.35 -9.87
C LEU A 63 -1.38 11.29 -10.32
N GLY A 64 -0.16 11.04 -9.83
CA GLY A 64 1.03 11.79 -10.25
C GLY A 64 1.35 11.62 -11.74
N GLU A 65 1.17 10.41 -12.28
CA GLU A 65 1.33 10.12 -13.72
C GLU A 65 0.32 10.90 -14.57
N VAL A 66 -0.93 10.99 -14.12
CA VAL A 66 -1.98 11.77 -14.77
C VAL A 66 -1.58 13.25 -14.80
N ILE A 67 -1.16 13.82 -13.67
CA ILE A 67 -0.69 15.22 -13.60
C ILE A 67 0.51 15.46 -14.52
N SER A 68 1.44 14.52 -14.59
CA SER A 68 2.62 14.60 -15.46
C SER A 68 2.26 14.48 -16.95
N LYS A 69 1.26 13.67 -17.29
CA LYS A 69 0.74 13.54 -18.66
C LYS A 69 0.11 14.83 -19.14
N CYS A 70 -0.65 15.53 -18.28
CA CYS A 70 -1.20 16.84 -18.60
C CYS A 70 -0.08 17.85 -18.89
N HIS A 71 1.00 17.84 -18.11
CA HIS A 71 2.14 18.72 -18.32
C HIS A 71 2.73 18.57 -19.72
N ARG A 72 2.98 17.32 -20.15
CA ARG A 72 3.50 17.03 -21.49
C ARG A 72 2.56 17.49 -22.61
N LEU A 73 1.26 17.24 -22.47
CA LEU A 73 0.26 17.66 -23.46
C LEU A 73 0.24 19.19 -23.64
N ILE A 74 0.46 19.93 -22.57
CA ILE A 74 0.49 21.40 -22.59
C ILE A 74 1.80 21.89 -23.20
N ASP A 75 2.94 21.32 -22.80
CA ASP A 75 4.26 21.67 -23.31
C ASP A 75 4.34 21.48 -24.83
N GLU A 76 3.84 20.34 -25.32
CA GLU A 76 3.83 19.95 -26.73
C GLU A 76 2.80 20.74 -27.58
N SER A 77 1.88 21.49 -26.95
CA SER A 77 0.89 22.28 -27.68
C SER A 77 1.47 23.62 -28.14
N ASP A 78 1.69 23.78 -29.45
CA ASP A 78 2.23 25.02 -30.04
C ASP A 78 1.24 26.21 -30.01
N THR A 79 -0.05 25.93 -29.84
CA THR A 79 -1.10 26.95 -29.77
C THR A 79 -2.07 26.69 -28.61
N PRO A 80 -2.56 27.74 -27.92
CA PRO A 80 -3.67 27.63 -26.99
C PRO A 80 -4.98 27.51 -27.78
N ASP A 81 -5.15 26.41 -28.52
CA ASP A 81 -6.29 26.22 -29.41
C ASP A 81 -7.44 25.46 -28.74
N ALA A 82 -8.68 25.74 -29.17
CA ALA A 82 -9.92 25.19 -28.60
C ALA A 82 -10.04 23.66 -28.73
N THR A 83 -9.21 23.03 -29.58
CA THR A 83 -8.97 21.57 -29.67
C THR A 83 -8.43 20.96 -28.37
N ASN A 84 -7.97 21.79 -27.41
CA ASN A 84 -7.48 21.34 -26.12
C ASN A 84 -8.60 21.13 -25.08
N VAL A 85 -9.84 21.55 -25.33
CA VAL A 85 -10.94 21.41 -24.36
C VAL A 85 -11.30 19.94 -24.12
N ASP A 86 -11.39 19.11 -25.16
CA ASP A 86 -11.68 17.68 -25.02
C ASP A 86 -10.56 16.95 -24.27
N ASN A 87 -9.30 17.31 -24.55
CA ASN A 87 -8.14 16.78 -23.84
C ASN A 87 -8.13 17.21 -22.37
N LEU A 88 -8.45 18.47 -22.09
CA LEU A 88 -8.56 19.00 -20.74
C LEU A 88 -9.70 18.33 -19.96
N LEU A 89 -10.87 18.16 -20.58
CA LEU A 89 -11.99 17.45 -19.96
C LEU A 89 -11.66 15.97 -19.72
N SER A 90 -11.02 15.31 -20.68
CA SER A 90 -10.56 13.92 -20.52
C SER A 90 -9.55 13.80 -19.38
N TYR A 91 -8.62 14.76 -19.27
CA TYR A 91 -7.70 14.84 -18.15
C TYR A 91 -8.41 15.06 -16.81
N LEU A 92 -9.38 15.97 -16.74
CA LEU A 92 -10.18 16.20 -15.53
C LEU A 92 -10.94 14.95 -15.10
N VAL A 93 -11.48 14.19 -16.04
CA VAL A 93 -12.12 12.88 -15.77
C VAL A 93 -11.10 11.90 -15.17
N GLU A 94 -9.93 11.76 -15.81
CA GLU A 94 -8.88 10.86 -15.35
C GLU A 94 -8.34 11.27 -13.97
N ALA A 95 -8.08 12.55 -13.74
CA ALA A 95 -7.63 13.10 -12.47
C ALA A 95 -8.67 12.92 -11.36
N THR A 96 -9.95 13.15 -11.66
CA THR A 96 -11.06 12.92 -10.72
C THR A 96 -11.17 11.45 -10.34
N GLN A 97 -11.06 10.55 -11.31
CA GLN A 97 -11.08 9.11 -11.09
C GLN A 97 -9.91 8.68 -10.19
N LYS A 98 -8.68 9.10 -10.52
CA LYS A 98 -7.48 8.74 -9.74
C LYS A 98 -7.49 9.33 -8.34
N ALA A 99 -7.94 10.57 -8.17
CA ALA A 99 -8.13 11.18 -6.86
C ALA A 99 -9.15 10.40 -6.01
N THR A 100 -10.27 9.98 -6.61
CA THR A 100 -11.29 9.18 -5.92
C THR A 100 -10.76 7.79 -5.53
N ASN A 101 -9.99 7.15 -6.42
CA ASN A 101 -9.33 5.87 -6.13
C ASN A 101 -8.35 6.00 -4.96
N PHE A 102 -7.54 7.07 -4.95
CA PHE A 102 -6.63 7.38 -3.86
C PHE A 102 -7.35 7.57 -2.51
N LEU A 103 -8.42 8.39 -2.48
CA LEU A 103 -9.22 8.59 -1.27
C LEU A 103 -9.83 7.28 -0.76
N SER A 104 -10.27 6.43 -1.67
CA SER A 104 -10.86 5.14 -1.37
C SER A 104 -9.83 4.14 -0.84
N SER A 105 -8.64 4.06 -1.44
CA SER A 105 -7.57 3.16 -1.01
C SER A 105 -6.99 3.58 0.34
N ALA A 106 -6.77 4.88 0.57
CA ALA A 106 -6.33 5.41 1.86
C ALA A 106 -7.31 5.05 2.99
N THR A 107 -8.61 5.21 2.73
CA THR A 107 -9.65 4.82 3.71
C THR A 107 -9.65 3.33 3.97
N SER A 108 -9.57 2.52 2.90
CA SER A 108 -9.57 1.06 3.00
C SER A 108 -8.41 0.58 3.86
N PHE A 109 -7.22 1.14 3.66
CA PHE A 109 -6.06 0.88 4.50
C PHE A 109 -6.31 1.22 5.97
N LEU A 110 -6.78 2.43 6.29
CA LEU A 110 -7.04 2.85 7.67
C LEU A 110 -8.07 1.94 8.36
N CYS A 111 -9.14 1.58 7.66
CA CYS A 111 -10.18 0.68 8.16
C CYS A 111 -9.64 -0.73 8.39
N CYS A 112 -8.90 -1.29 7.43
CA CYS A 112 -8.31 -2.62 7.53
C CYS A 112 -7.27 -2.70 8.66
N ALA A 113 -6.39 -1.71 8.78
CA ALA A 113 -5.39 -1.65 9.84
C ALA A 113 -6.05 -1.60 11.23
N SER A 114 -7.03 -0.71 11.41
CA SER A 114 -7.78 -0.58 12.66
C SER A 114 -8.54 -1.86 13.01
N ALA A 115 -9.24 -2.46 12.03
CA ALA A 115 -9.96 -3.71 12.23
C ALA A 115 -9.03 -4.88 12.56
N SER A 116 -7.85 -4.93 11.93
CA SER A 116 -6.83 -5.95 12.19
C SER A 116 -6.33 -5.90 13.63
N ILE A 117 -5.88 -4.72 14.10
CA ILE A 117 -5.39 -4.54 15.47
C ILE A 117 -6.50 -4.83 16.48
N ARG A 118 -7.71 -4.31 16.26
CA ARG A 118 -8.86 -4.51 17.15
C ARG A 118 -9.27 -5.98 17.26
N ARG A 119 -9.23 -6.73 16.15
CA ARG A 119 -9.55 -8.17 16.15
C ARG A 119 -8.49 -8.97 16.90
N GLU A 120 -7.22 -8.58 16.77
CA GLU A 120 -6.11 -9.31 17.38
C GLU A 120 -5.99 -9.05 18.88
N PHE A 121 -6.01 -7.79 19.29
CA PHE A 121 -5.69 -7.40 20.67
C PHE A 121 -6.93 -6.96 21.47
N GLY A 122 -8.05 -6.67 20.79
CA GLY A 122 -9.24 -6.10 21.40
C GLY A 122 -9.23 -4.57 21.46
N GLU A 123 -10.40 -3.96 21.37
CA GLU A 123 -10.60 -2.49 21.33
C GLU A 123 -10.17 -1.77 22.62
N LYS A 124 -10.07 -2.50 23.74
CA LYS A 124 -9.65 -1.95 25.04
C LYS A 124 -8.20 -2.26 25.40
N SER A 125 -7.44 -2.89 24.50
CA SER A 125 -6.02 -3.18 24.75
C SER A 125 -5.17 -1.93 24.67
N ASP A 126 -4.11 -1.88 25.47
CA ASP A 126 -3.13 -0.79 25.42
C ASP A 126 -2.52 -0.65 24.02
N ILE A 127 -2.29 -1.77 23.32
CA ILE A 127 -1.78 -1.79 21.95
C ILE A 127 -2.73 -1.08 20.98
N PHE A 128 -4.02 -1.40 21.03
CA PHE A 128 -5.01 -0.74 20.17
C PHE A 128 -5.14 0.75 20.51
N LEU A 129 -5.24 1.07 21.81
CA LEU A 129 -5.39 2.45 22.26
C LEU A 129 -4.17 3.31 21.90
N GLU A 130 -2.96 2.77 22.03
CA GLU A 130 -1.73 3.47 21.65
C GLU A 130 -1.70 3.78 20.15
N TRP A 131 -1.98 2.78 19.30
CA TRP A 131 -2.01 2.97 17.84
C TRP A 131 -3.12 3.94 17.41
N ASP A 132 -4.32 3.80 17.96
CA ASP A 132 -5.45 4.67 17.60
C ASP A 132 -5.25 6.11 18.09
N ASN A 133 -4.66 6.30 19.28
CA ASN A 133 -4.27 7.62 19.77
C ASN A 133 -3.21 8.25 18.89
N TYR A 134 -2.21 7.49 18.42
CA TYR A 134 -1.22 7.97 17.46
C TYR A 134 -1.87 8.45 16.16
N ARG A 135 -2.77 7.64 15.58
CA ARG A 135 -3.54 8.00 14.37
C ARG A 135 -4.40 9.25 14.59
N LYS A 136 -5.14 9.32 15.70
CA LYS A 136 -5.99 10.47 16.07
C LYS A 136 -5.16 11.73 16.29
N GLY A 137 -3.98 11.61 16.88
CA GLY A 137 -3.01 12.69 17.03
C GLY A 137 -2.64 13.29 15.68
N LEU A 138 -2.21 12.44 14.73
CA LEU A 138 -1.90 12.86 13.36
C LEU A 138 -3.11 13.54 12.69
N HIS A 139 -4.32 13.01 12.86
CA HIS A 139 -5.53 13.64 12.33
C HIS A 139 -5.77 15.04 12.94
N SER A 140 -5.68 15.18 14.26
CA SER A 140 -5.91 16.45 14.95
C SER A 140 -4.90 17.54 14.61
N GLN A 141 -3.67 17.16 14.25
CA GLN A 141 -2.56 18.09 14.03
C GLN A 141 -2.40 18.51 12.56
N ASN A 142 -2.90 17.73 11.60
CA ASN A 142 -2.62 17.95 10.18
C ASN A 142 -3.89 18.29 9.40
N LEU A 143 -3.94 19.48 8.80
CA LEU A 143 -5.08 19.92 7.99
C LEU A 143 -5.34 18.98 6.81
N SER A 144 -4.29 18.60 6.07
CA SER A 144 -4.39 17.72 4.91
C SER A 144 -5.02 16.36 5.25
N TYR A 145 -4.72 15.81 6.44
CA TYR A 145 -5.38 14.59 6.89
C TYR A 145 -6.87 14.83 7.14
N ARG A 146 -7.25 15.84 7.96
CA ARG A 146 -8.67 16.12 8.24
C ARG A 146 -9.46 16.37 6.96
N PHE A 147 -8.89 17.21 6.09
CA PHE A 147 -9.50 17.59 4.83
C PHE A 147 -9.71 16.37 3.95
N LEU A 148 -8.68 15.59 3.66
CA LEU A 148 -8.80 14.44 2.75
C LEU A 148 -9.60 13.28 3.34
N TYR A 149 -9.60 13.11 4.66
CA TYR A 149 -10.46 12.15 5.34
C TYR A 149 -11.94 12.48 5.13
N GLU A 150 -12.34 13.74 5.32
CA GLU A 150 -13.71 14.19 5.07
C GLU A 150 -14.05 14.27 3.58
N MET A 151 -13.09 14.64 2.73
CA MET A 151 -13.28 14.66 1.27
C MET A 151 -13.68 13.30 0.71
N ARG A 152 -13.23 12.19 1.32
CA ARG A 152 -13.70 10.85 0.96
C ARG A 152 -15.19 10.68 1.25
N ASN A 153 -15.66 11.12 2.42
CA ASN A 153 -17.08 11.00 2.77
C ASN A 153 -17.92 11.88 1.83
N TYR A 154 -17.44 13.09 1.56
CA TYR A 154 -18.02 13.98 0.58
C TYR A 154 -18.09 13.32 -0.81
N SER A 155 -16.99 12.74 -1.31
CA SER A 155 -16.92 12.14 -2.66
C SER A 155 -17.81 10.92 -2.86
N GLN A 156 -18.31 10.30 -1.79
CA GLN A 156 -19.29 9.21 -1.85
C GLN A 156 -20.72 9.71 -2.05
N HIS A 157 -21.00 10.95 -1.69
CA HIS A 157 -22.34 11.54 -1.71
C HIS A 157 -22.45 12.73 -2.66
N SER A 158 -21.33 13.17 -3.22
CA SER A 158 -21.22 14.34 -4.07
C SER A 158 -20.06 14.17 -5.06
N TYR A 159 -20.13 14.87 -6.19
CA TYR A 159 -19.01 14.90 -7.13
C TYR A 159 -17.88 15.76 -6.57
N LEU A 160 -16.63 15.36 -6.80
CA LEU A 160 -15.46 16.18 -6.48
C LEU A 160 -15.47 17.42 -7.39
N PRO A 161 -15.57 18.65 -6.84
CA PRO A 161 -15.60 19.87 -7.65
C PRO A 161 -14.18 20.27 -8.07
N ILE A 162 -13.50 19.38 -8.80
CA ILE A 162 -12.21 19.65 -9.43
C ILE A 162 -12.50 20.60 -10.59
N ASP A 163 -12.17 21.86 -10.35
CA ASP A 163 -12.71 22.97 -11.13
C ASP A 163 -11.74 23.43 -12.22
N ASN A 164 -10.43 23.19 -12.05
CA ASN A 164 -9.46 23.67 -13.03
C ASN A 164 -8.11 22.96 -12.93
N VAL A 165 -7.37 23.13 -14.02
CA VAL A 165 -5.95 22.85 -14.18
C VAL A 165 -5.36 24.15 -14.68
N GLU A 166 -4.69 24.88 -13.79
CA GLU A 166 -4.15 26.19 -14.16
C GLU A 166 -2.95 25.99 -15.10
N ILE A 167 -2.94 26.67 -16.24
CA ILE A 167 -1.78 26.73 -17.14
C ILE A 167 -1.30 28.18 -17.14
N LYS A 168 -0.10 28.41 -16.61
CA LYS A 168 0.56 29.70 -16.73
C LYS A 168 1.52 29.69 -17.91
N VAL A 169 1.50 30.76 -18.68
CA VAL A 169 2.47 31.00 -19.75
C VAL A 169 3.09 32.36 -19.43
N ASP A 170 4.27 32.32 -18.81
CA ASP A 170 4.89 33.52 -18.26
C ASP A 170 5.46 34.44 -19.35
N ASN A 171 5.82 33.90 -20.52
CA ASN A 171 6.32 34.74 -21.62
C ASN A 171 5.98 34.21 -23.03
N ILE A 172 4.83 34.65 -23.56
CA ILE A 172 4.37 34.34 -24.92
C ILE A 172 5.38 34.79 -26.00
N VAL A 173 6.20 35.82 -25.73
CA VAL A 173 7.10 36.42 -26.72
C VAL A 173 8.43 35.68 -26.84
N LEU A 174 8.92 35.07 -25.76
CA LEU A 174 10.16 34.26 -25.77
C LEU A 174 9.90 32.76 -25.96
N GLY A 175 8.64 32.32 -25.97
CA GLY A 175 8.28 30.90 -25.98
C GLY A 175 8.58 30.18 -24.66
N GLU A 176 8.91 30.91 -23.60
CA GLU A 176 9.13 30.36 -22.26
C GLU A 176 7.76 30.11 -21.61
N LYS A 177 7.35 28.84 -21.58
CA LYS A 177 6.13 28.36 -20.94
C LYS A 177 6.48 27.82 -19.55
N THR A 178 5.81 28.31 -18.51
CA THR A 178 5.90 27.76 -17.15
C THR A 178 4.62 27.03 -16.79
N VAL A 179 4.52 25.76 -17.15
CA VAL A 179 3.31 24.98 -16.91
C VAL A 179 3.16 24.61 -15.43
N SER A 180 2.19 25.20 -14.75
CA SER A 180 1.91 24.95 -13.32
C SER A 180 0.66 24.10 -13.11
N ASN A 181 0.75 22.78 -13.24
CA ASN A 181 -0.42 21.91 -13.07
C ASN A 181 -0.83 21.81 -11.60
N LYS A 182 -1.96 22.45 -11.28
CA LYS A 182 -2.63 22.30 -9.98
C LYS A 182 -3.88 21.46 -10.13
N LEU A 183 -4.24 20.74 -9.07
CA LEU A 183 -5.53 20.05 -9.00
C LEU A 183 -6.40 20.87 -8.04
N GLU A 184 -7.20 21.79 -8.57
CA GLU A 184 -7.86 22.80 -7.74
C GLU A 184 -9.32 22.46 -7.45
N LEU A 185 -9.70 22.51 -6.18
CA LEU A 185 -11.09 22.46 -5.74
C LEU A 185 -11.66 23.86 -5.51
N ASN A 186 -12.92 24.03 -5.87
CA ASN A 186 -13.66 25.25 -5.58
C ASN A 186 -14.28 25.22 -4.19
N LYS A 187 -13.70 26.04 -3.30
CA LYS A 187 -14.12 26.21 -1.91
C LYS A 187 -15.59 26.61 -1.77
N GLY A 188 -16.09 27.52 -2.60
CA GLY A 188 -17.50 27.92 -2.57
C GLY A 188 -18.42 26.74 -2.85
N LYS A 189 -18.16 26.02 -3.95
CA LYS A 189 -18.92 24.80 -4.30
C LYS A 189 -18.87 23.73 -3.21
N LEU A 190 -17.72 23.55 -2.54
CA LEU A 190 -17.59 22.61 -1.42
C LEU A 190 -18.48 23.03 -0.23
N LEU A 191 -18.45 24.29 0.16
CA LEU A 191 -19.20 24.81 1.31
C LEU A 191 -20.71 24.94 1.04
N ASP A 192 -21.09 25.20 -0.22
CA ASP A 192 -22.48 25.38 -0.66
C ASP A 192 -23.14 24.05 -1.11
N SER A 193 -22.39 22.94 -1.07
CA SER A 193 -22.86 21.60 -1.51
C SER A 193 -23.98 21.00 -0.65
N GLY A 194 -24.24 21.55 0.54
CA GLY A 194 -25.14 20.96 1.53
C GLY A 194 -24.53 19.79 2.33
N TYR A 195 -23.28 19.43 2.08
CA TYR A 195 -22.56 18.44 2.89
C TYR A 195 -22.27 18.97 4.30
N ASN A 196 -22.46 18.13 5.32
CA ASN A 196 -22.26 18.50 6.72
C ASN A 196 -20.80 18.38 7.13
N TRP A 197 -19.99 19.37 6.77
CA TRP A 197 -18.60 19.48 7.21
C TRP A 197 -18.50 19.61 8.73
N SER A 198 -17.49 18.98 9.35
CA SER A 198 -17.21 19.24 10.77
C SER A 198 -16.89 20.73 11.00
N GLU A 199 -17.36 21.29 12.12
CA GLU A 199 -17.21 22.71 12.43
C GLU A 199 -15.75 23.20 12.46
N ASN A 200 -14.82 22.32 12.83
CA ASN A 200 -13.39 22.63 12.79
C ASN A 200 -12.89 22.68 11.33
N LEU A 201 -13.21 21.67 10.52
CA LEU A 201 -12.76 21.64 9.12
C LEU A 201 -13.41 22.73 8.28
N LYS A 202 -14.68 23.05 8.52
CA LYS A 202 -15.37 24.17 7.87
C LYS A 202 -14.64 25.49 8.12
N ARG A 203 -14.21 25.73 9.36
CA ARG A 203 -13.37 26.90 9.71
C ARG A 203 -12.03 26.85 8.98
N ASP A 204 -11.34 25.72 8.99
CA ASP A 204 -10.06 25.56 8.28
C ASP A 204 -10.22 25.88 6.77
N ILE A 205 -11.22 25.30 6.10
CA ILE A 205 -11.55 25.57 4.70
C ILE A 205 -11.81 27.07 4.49
N CYS A 206 -12.55 27.73 5.39
CA CYS A 206 -12.79 29.17 5.34
C CYS A 206 -11.52 30.02 5.45
N THR A 207 -10.46 29.53 6.11
CA THR A 207 -9.17 30.24 6.20
C THR A 207 -8.26 30.07 4.98
N LEU A 208 -8.47 29.04 4.16
CA LEU A 208 -7.70 28.84 2.93
C LEU A 208 -8.00 29.95 1.92
N GLU A 209 -6.96 30.53 1.34
CA GLU A 209 -7.05 31.56 0.32
C GLU A 209 -7.37 30.95 -1.06
N GLY A 210 -8.29 31.56 -1.80
CA GLY A 210 -8.60 31.17 -3.17
C GLY A 210 -9.16 29.74 -3.33
N LYS A 211 -8.73 29.08 -4.41
CA LYS A 211 -9.01 27.67 -4.68
C LYS A 211 -8.05 26.78 -3.92
N ILE A 212 -8.48 25.57 -3.61
CA ILE A 212 -7.68 24.62 -2.83
C ILE A 212 -6.92 23.71 -3.79
N ASP A 213 -5.61 23.86 -3.90
CA ASP A 213 -4.77 22.88 -4.60
C ASP A 213 -4.62 21.63 -3.72
N ILE A 214 -5.23 20.52 -4.15
CA ILE A 214 -5.29 19.30 -3.34
C ILE A 214 -4.08 18.40 -3.53
N PHE A 215 -3.27 18.60 -4.57
CA PHE A 215 -2.14 17.69 -4.80
C PHE A 215 -1.07 17.77 -3.68
N PRO A 216 -0.65 18.95 -3.19
CA PRO A 216 0.21 19.04 -2.01
C PRO A 216 -0.40 18.39 -0.77
N MET A 217 -1.71 18.55 -0.56
CA MET A 217 -2.42 17.92 0.56
C MET A 217 -2.42 16.40 0.44
N ILE A 218 -2.60 15.87 -0.77
CA ILE A 218 -2.54 14.42 -1.06
C ILE A 218 -1.15 13.88 -0.73
N THR A 219 -0.09 14.57 -1.17
CA THR A 219 1.30 14.21 -0.87
C THR A 219 1.57 14.19 0.63
N GLU A 220 1.11 15.21 1.37
CA GLU A 220 1.22 15.23 2.83
C GLU A 220 0.45 14.06 3.45
N TYR A 221 -0.75 13.77 2.96
CA TYR A 221 -1.59 12.69 3.48
C TYR A 221 -0.98 11.31 3.22
N VAL A 222 -0.38 11.06 2.06
CA VAL A 222 0.39 9.83 1.79
C VAL A 222 1.50 9.65 2.82
N ASN A 223 2.25 10.71 3.13
CA ASN A 223 3.31 10.66 4.15
C ASN A 223 2.75 10.36 5.55
N ILE A 224 1.55 10.87 5.87
CA ILE A 224 0.85 10.54 7.12
C ILE A 224 0.40 9.07 7.13
N ILE A 225 -0.16 8.57 6.03
CA ILE A 225 -0.54 7.16 5.89
C ILE A 225 0.69 6.26 6.01
N ARG A 226 1.84 6.65 5.43
CA ARG A 226 3.12 5.96 5.59
C ARG A 226 3.55 5.86 7.06
N LYS A 227 3.45 6.96 7.82
CA LYS A 227 3.73 6.97 9.27
C LYS A 227 2.80 6.02 10.03
N ILE A 228 1.51 5.99 9.70
CA ILE A 228 0.53 5.08 10.31
C ILE A 228 0.82 3.62 9.96
N SER A 229 1.20 3.34 8.71
CA SER A 229 1.63 2.01 8.24
C SER A 229 2.87 1.54 8.98
N PHE A 230 3.86 2.41 9.15
CA PHE A 230 5.04 2.10 9.96
C PHE A 230 4.67 1.81 11.42
N LYS A 231 3.84 2.64 12.05
CA LYS A 231 3.38 2.41 13.44
C LYS A 231 2.58 1.11 13.58
N TYR A 232 1.83 0.71 12.55
CA TYR A 232 1.16 -0.61 12.51
C TYR A 232 2.18 -1.76 12.53
N LEU A 233 3.24 -1.68 11.72
CA LEU A 233 4.27 -2.72 11.66
C LEU A 233 5.12 -2.78 12.93
N ASP A 234 5.33 -1.64 13.59
CA ASP A 234 6.09 -1.54 14.84
C ASP A 234 5.46 -2.36 15.98
N ILE A 235 4.12 -2.50 15.99
CA ILE A 235 3.40 -3.41 16.91
C ILE A 235 3.91 -4.85 16.80
N TYR A 236 4.33 -5.25 15.60
CA TYR A 236 4.78 -6.60 15.28
C TYR A 236 6.30 -6.71 15.11
N LYS A 237 7.05 -5.68 15.51
CA LYS A 237 8.50 -5.60 15.24
C LYS A 237 9.27 -6.83 15.71
N LEU A 238 9.02 -7.28 16.95
CA LEU A 238 9.72 -8.42 17.52
C LEU A 238 9.39 -9.72 16.77
N ASP A 239 8.13 -9.94 16.42
CA ASP A 239 7.69 -11.11 15.65
C ASP A 239 8.29 -11.12 14.24
N LEU A 240 8.36 -9.95 13.59
CA LEU A 240 9.02 -9.78 12.30
C LEU A 240 10.52 -10.05 12.39
N GLU A 241 11.21 -9.54 13.40
CA GLU A 241 12.65 -9.78 13.64
C GLU A 241 12.95 -11.26 13.92
N ASN A 242 12.10 -11.93 14.69
CA ASN A 242 12.17 -13.37 14.93
C ASN A 242 11.95 -14.16 13.63
N CYS A 243 10.93 -13.80 12.85
CA CYS A 243 10.68 -14.39 11.54
C CYS A 243 11.86 -14.20 10.58
N PHE A 244 12.49 -13.01 10.54
CA PHE A 244 13.67 -12.75 9.71
C PHE A 244 14.83 -13.66 10.12
N SER A 245 15.12 -13.74 11.42
CA SER A 245 16.20 -14.56 11.97
C SER A 245 15.97 -16.05 11.73
N TYR A 246 14.72 -16.49 11.86
CA TYR A 246 14.32 -17.87 11.62
C TYR A 246 14.50 -18.24 10.14
N MET A 247 14.03 -17.41 9.22
CA MET A 247 14.14 -17.67 7.77
C MET A 247 15.59 -17.68 7.28
N GLN A 248 16.45 -16.81 7.82
CA GLN A 248 17.88 -16.85 7.55
C GLN A 248 18.53 -18.14 8.06
N SER A 249 18.18 -18.55 9.28
CA SER A 249 18.68 -19.80 9.88
C SER A 249 18.23 -21.02 9.08
N LEU A 250 16.97 -21.05 8.66
CA LEU A 250 16.40 -22.09 7.81
C LEU A 250 17.17 -22.20 6.49
N GLY A 251 17.41 -21.07 5.81
CA GLY A 251 18.18 -21.02 4.57
C GLY A 251 19.62 -21.53 4.73
N ARG A 252 20.28 -21.20 5.85
CA ARG A 252 21.65 -21.66 6.15
C ARG A 252 21.71 -23.16 6.48
N VAL A 253 20.79 -23.64 7.30
CA VAL A 253 20.76 -25.04 7.76
C VAL A 253 20.45 -26.00 6.61
N PHE A 254 19.51 -25.62 5.73
CA PHE A 254 19.09 -26.45 4.61
C PHE A 254 19.77 -26.13 3.28
N GLN A 255 20.63 -25.09 3.25
CA GLN A 255 21.45 -24.69 2.11
C GLN A 255 20.63 -24.56 0.81
N PHE A 256 19.52 -23.82 0.86
CA PHE A 256 18.67 -23.64 -0.32
C PHE A 256 19.41 -22.91 -1.45
N PRO A 257 19.41 -23.43 -2.69
CA PRO A 257 19.97 -22.73 -3.84
C PRO A 257 19.28 -21.38 -4.09
N SER A 258 20.02 -20.41 -4.62
CA SER A 258 19.61 -19.00 -4.78
C SER A 258 18.32 -18.78 -5.59
N ASN A 259 17.96 -19.72 -6.47
CA ASN A 259 16.78 -19.70 -7.34
C ASN A 259 15.78 -20.82 -7.04
N SER A 260 15.89 -21.45 -5.87
CA SER A 260 15.00 -22.52 -5.46
C SER A 260 13.79 -22.01 -4.68
N THR A 261 12.70 -22.78 -4.72
CA THR A 261 11.52 -22.58 -3.88
C THR A 261 11.55 -23.59 -2.74
N PRO A 262 11.72 -23.16 -1.47
CA PRO A 262 11.74 -24.07 -0.34
C PRO A 262 10.35 -24.62 -0.05
N VAL A 263 10.29 -25.92 0.28
CA VAL A 263 9.04 -26.66 0.51
C VAL A 263 9.19 -27.66 1.65
N ILE A 264 8.06 -28.15 2.15
CA ILE A 264 7.97 -29.28 3.07
C ILE A 264 7.28 -30.42 2.33
N TYR A 265 7.99 -31.50 2.07
CA TYR A 265 7.41 -32.72 1.52
C TYR A 265 6.71 -33.52 2.62
N ILE A 266 5.53 -34.06 2.31
CA ILE A 266 4.65 -34.73 3.26
C ILE A 266 4.43 -36.17 2.83
N GLY A 267 4.70 -37.09 3.74
CA GLY A 267 4.55 -38.53 3.55
C GLY A 267 5.79 -39.23 3.03
N GLU A 268 5.60 -40.51 2.71
CA GLU A 268 6.64 -41.36 2.14
C GLU A 268 6.86 -41.04 0.66
N THR A 269 8.09 -41.29 0.20
CA THR A 269 8.40 -41.23 -1.22
C THR A 269 7.98 -42.56 -1.85
N PRO A 270 6.99 -42.59 -2.76
CA PRO A 270 6.60 -43.84 -3.41
C PRO A 270 7.76 -44.42 -4.22
N GLU A 271 7.80 -45.74 -4.37
CA GLU A 271 8.81 -46.40 -5.20
C GLU A 271 8.80 -45.82 -6.64
N GLY A 272 9.99 -45.61 -7.20
CA GLY A 272 10.17 -45.01 -8.52
C GLY A 272 9.96 -43.49 -8.60
N ASN A 273 9.58 -42.82 -7.50
CA ASN A 273 9.41 -41.36 -7.48
C ASN A 273 10.60 -40.65 -6.80
N PRO A 274 10.98 -39.45 -7.26
CA PRO A 274 12.09 -38.71 -6.67
C PRO A 274 11.73 -38.07 -5.31
N VAL A 275 10.46 -37.73 -5.09
CA VAL A 275 9.94 -37.05 -3.90
C VAL A 275 8.49 -37.47 -3.59
N PRO A 276 7.97 -37.21 -2.37
CA PRO A 276 6.55 -37.38 -2.08
C PRO A 276 5.66 -36.52 -2.98
N GLY A 277 4.45 -37.00 -3.29
CA GLY A 277 3.50 -36.28 -4.14
C GLY A 277 2.84 -35.07 -3.46
N ASN A 278 2.80 -35.04 -2.11
CA ASN A 278 2.25 -33.93 -1.35
C ASN A 278 3.37 -33.02 -0.86
N MET A 279 3.19 -31.70 -1.02
CA MET A 279 4.10 -30.70 -0.50
C MET A 279 3.36 -29.44 -0.04
N GLU A 280 3.95 -28.76 0.94
CA GLU A 280 3.56 -27.44 1.40
C GLU A 280 4.65 -26.43 1.07
N PHE A 281 4.26 -25.24 0.60
CA PHE A 281 5.19 -24.17 0.30
C PHE A 281 5.63 -23.47 1.59
N ILE A 282 6.94 -23.28 1.75
CA ILE A 282 7.45 -22.32 2.73
C ILE A 282 7.28 -20.94 2.08
N PRO A 283 6.63 -19.96 2.75
CA PRO A 283 6.26 -18.66 2.16
C PRO A 283 7.46 -17.70 1.98
N TYR A 284 8.55 -18.18 1.39
CA TYR A 284 9.79 -17.44 1.16
C TYR A 284 9.61 -16.24 0.22
N PRO A 285 8.80 -16.31 -0.88
CA PRO A 285 8.50 -15.14 -1.69
C PRO A 285 7.73 -14.05 -0.91
N GLN A 286 6.70 -14.45 -0.14
CA GLN A 286 5.90 -13.55 0.69
C GLN A 286 6.77 -12.91 1.77
N PHE A 287 7.64 -13.70 2.40
CA PHE A 287 8.64 -13.23 3.35
C PHE A 287 9.55 -12.15 2.75
N LYS A 288 10.13 -12.39 1.57
CA LYS A 288 10.98 -11.42 0.87
C LYS A 288 10.22 -10.12 0.58
N TRP A 289 8.97 -10.25 0.14
CA TRP A 289 8.11 -9.11 -0.14
C TRP A 289 7.81 -8.31 1.14
N VAL A 290 7.37 -8.96 2.22
CA VAL A 290 7.10 -8.29 3.52
C VAL A 290 8.36 -7.63 4.06
N SER A 291 9.51 -8.31 3.99
CA SER A 291 10.81 -7.78 4.43
C SER A 291 11.13 -6.48 3.70
N LYS A 292 11.08 -6.49 2.36
CA LYS A 292 11.36 -5.31 1.53
C LYS A 292 10.50 -4.12 1.95
N HIS A 293 9.19 -4.31 2.09
CA HIS A 293 8.28 -3.22 2.44
C HIS A 293 8.49 -2.73 3.88
N TYR A 294 8.71 -3.64 4.84
CA TYR A 294 9.02 -3.24 6.22
C TYR A 294 10.28 -2.38 6.32
N PHE A 295 11.36 -2.76 5.62
CA PHE A 295 12.60 -1.98 5.63
C PHE A 295 12.49 -0.65 4.86
N ASN A 296 11.72 -0.60 3.77
CA ASN A 296 11.48 0.64 3.03
C ASN A 296 10.64 1.66 3.80
N LEU A 297 9.84 1.20 4.78
CA LEU A 297 9.00 2.06 5.61
C LEU A 297 9.72 2.64 6.83
N LYS A 298 10.93 2.17 7.15
CA LYS A 298 11.70 2.73 8.25
C LYS A 298 12.12 4.17 7.91
N PRO A 299 11.92 5.13 8.83
CA PRO A 299 12.32 6.52 8.65
C PRO A 299 13.85 6.68 8.61
#